data_AF-M0A2G3-F1
#
_entry.id   AF-M0A2G3-F1
#
_cell.length_a   1.000
_cell.length_b   1.000
_cell.length_c   1.000
_cell.angle_alpha   90.00
_cell.angle_beta   90.00
_cell.angle_gamma   90.00
#
_symmetry.space_group_name_H-M   'P 1'
#
loop_
_entity.id
_entity.type
_entity.pdbx_description
1 polymer ?
#
loop_
_entity_poly.entity_id
_entity_poly.type
_entity_poly.pdbx_seq_one_letter_code
_entity_poly.pdbx_strand_id
1 'polypeptide(L)'
;MSRGTSITVEAIAHRNPGEDDDPYGDVELSSLPDWWAAAVREFEAHDLRAYRPPRFADGTLKRTVVETLETKLEVAVRFVGRNASYQDDWEVRIDGETVTTIGRYRSPNGYTVYEIEPDEFVDRVTEALEEQ
;
A
#
# COMPACT_ATOMS: atom_id res chain seq x y z
N MET A 1 6.23 -23.10 -21.05
CA MET A 1 6.88 -22.23 -22.05
C MET A 1 7.53 -21.10 -21.29
N SER A 2 8.86 -21.02 -21.30
CA SER A 2 9.63 -19.98 -20.60
C SER A 2 9.18 -18.59 -21.04
N ARG A 3 8.68 -17.78 -20.11
CA ARG A 3 8.46 -16.35 -20.36
C ARG A 3 9.82 -15.66 -20.32
N GLY A 4 10.25 -15.25 -21.51
CA GLY A 4 11.49 -14.54 -21.75
C GLY A 4 11.44 -13.12 -21.18
N THR A 5 12.57 -12.76 -20.57
CA THR A 5 13.09 -11.46 -20.14
C THR A 5 12.35 -10.23 -20.68
N SER A 6 11.70 -9.47 -19.78
CA SER A 6 11.47 -8.03 -19.96
C SER A 6 12.16 -7.30 -18.79
N ILE A 7 13.10 -6.42 -19.08
CA ILE A 7 13.75 -5.54 -18.09
C ILE A 7 13.71 -4.13 -18.65
N THR A 8 12.79 -3.30 -18.13
CA THR A 8 12.85 -1.84 -18.25
C THR A 8 12.01 -1.11 -17.19
N VAL A 9 12.70 -0.51 -16.21
CA VAL A 9 12.38 0.83 -15.68
C VAL A 9 13.68 1.69 -15.86
N GLU A 10 14.48 1.44 -16.89
CA GLU A 10 15.75 0.70 -16.99
C GLU A 10 16.92 1.01 -16.04
N ALA A 11 17.55 -0.05 -15.55
CA ALA A 11 18.70 -0.05 -14.62
C ALA A 11 18.39 0.37 -13.17
N ILE A 12 17.13 0.65 -12.84
CA ILE A 12 16.85 1.68 -11.83
C ILE A 12 16.83 1.27 -10.36
N ALA A 13 17.71 1.77 -9.53
CA ALA A 13 18.96 2.48 -9.74
C ALA A 13 19.52 2.57 -8.31
N HIS A 14 20.76 2.27 -7.97
CA HIS A 14 21.35 0.93 -7.91
C HIS A 14 20.91 0.14 -6.64
N ARG A 15 19.67 0.40 -6.19
CA ARG A 15 18.69 -0.54 -5.62
C ARG A 15 18.87 -1.20 -4.22
N ASN A 16 17.68 -1.33 -3.64
CA ASN A 16 17.04 -2.15 -2.58
C ASN A 16 15.91 -1.21 -2.10
N PRO A 17 14.62 -1.58 -2.06
CA PRO A 17 14.09 -2.88 -1.65
C PRO A 17 13.26 -3.64 -2.70
N GLY A 18 13.38 -4.98 -2.66
CA GLY A 18 12.71 -5.97 -3.52
C GLY A 18 13.39 -6.30 -4.86
N GLU A 19 14.72 -6.23 -4.98
CA GLU A 19 15.49 -6.42 -6.23
C GLU A 19 15.56 -7.87 -6.75
N ASP A 20 14.80 -8.42 -7.68
CA ASP A 20 13.64 -8.04 -8.48
C ASP A 20 12.74 -9.26 -8.44
N ASP A 21 12.48 -9.75 -7.22
CA ASP A 21 11.78 -11.00 -7.04
C ASP A 21 10.37 -10.85 -7.60
N ASP A 22 9.94 -11.81 -8.41
CA ASP A 22 8.57 -11.90 -8.89
C ASP A 22 7.78 -12.68 -7.84
N PRO A 23 7.08 -12.01 -6.90
CA PRO A 23 6.37 -12.70 -5.84
C PRO A 23 5.15 -13.47 -6.38
N TYR A 24 4.84 -13.33 -7.67
CA TYR A 24 3.72 -13.97 -8.33
C TYR A 24 4.12 -15.06 -9.33
N GLY A 25 5.42 -15.38 -9.44
CA GLY A 25 5.91 -16.37 -10.41
C GLY A 25 5.22 -17.73 -10.34
N ASP A 26 4.84 -18.16 -9.12
CA ASP A 26 4.10 -19.40 -8.84
C ASP A 26 2.68 -19.16 -8.29
N VAL A 27 2.20 -17.91 -8.28
CA VAL A 27 0.88 -17.56 -7.71
C VAL A 27 -0.16 -17.46 -8.82
N GLU A 28 -1.21 -18.25 -8.74
CA GLU A 28 -2.38 -18.07 -9.59
C GLU A 28 -3.12 -16.80 -9.19
N LEU A 29 -3.05 -15.73 -10.00
CA LEU A 29 -3.68 -14.44 -9.68
C LEU A 29 -5.20 -14.54 -9.46
N SER A 30 -5.87 -15.53 -10.03
CA SER A 30 -7.30 -15.80 -9.78
C SER A 30 -7.61 -16.30 -8.37
N SER A 31 -6.59 -16.71 -7.60
CA SER A 31 -6.74 -17.07 -6.19
C SER A 31 -6.62 -15.87 -5.25
N LEU A 32 -6.15 -14.73 -5.75
CA LEU A 32 -6.04 -13.48 -4.98
C LEU A 32 -7.40 -12.76 -4.96
N PRO A 33 -7.64 -11.87 -3.98
CA PRO A 33 -8.76 -10.94 -4.04
C PRO A 33 -8.76 -10.17 -5.36
N ASP A 34 -9.93 -9.95 -5.95
CA ASP A 34 -10.08 -9.34 -7.29
C ASP A 34 -9.29 -8.04 -7.43
N TRP A 35 -9.34 -7.22 -6.38
CA TRP A 35 -8.63 -5.95 -6.37
C TRP A 35 -7.11 -6.07 -6.38
N TRP A 36 -6.59 -7.11 -5.74
CA TRP A 36 -5.16 -7.38 -5.67
C TRP A 36 -4.72 -7.88 -7.04
N ALA A 37 -5.43 -8.85 -7.60
CA ALA A 37 -5.19 -9.36 -8.94
C ALA A 37 -5.23 -8.24 -10.00
N ALA A 38 -6.21 -7.33 -9.90
CA ALA A 38 -6.30 -6.17 -10.79
C ALA A 38 -5.08 -5.24 -10.66
N ALA A 39 -4.65 -4.92 -9.43
CA ALA A 39 -3.46 -4.09 -9.21
C ALA A 39 -2.17 -4.75 -9.73
N VAL A 40 -2.03 -6.08 -9.61
CA VAL A 40 -0.89 -6.82 -10.19
C VAL A 40 -0.88 -6.67 -11.71
N ARG A 41 -2.01 -6.96 -12.37
CA ARG A 41 -2.14 -6.84 -13.83
C ARG A 41 -1.86 -5.42 -14.32
N GLU A 42 -2.32 -4.41 -13.60
CA GLU A 42 -2.08 -3.00 -13.94
C GLU A 42 -0.58 -2.68 -13.89
N PHE A 43 0.12 -3.12 -12.85
CA PHE A 43 1.55 -2.89 -12.73
C PHE A 43 2.34 -3.63 -13.81
N GLU A 44 1.96 -4.86 -14.13
CA GLU A 44 2.54 -5.64 -15.23
C GLU A 44 2.32 -4.96 -16.59
N ALA A 45 1.10 -4.45 -16.85
CA ALA A 45 0.76 -3.79 -18.11
C ALA A 45 1.54 -2.49 -18.36
N HIS A 46 2.11 -1.91 -17.31
CA HIS A 46 2.91 -0.68 -17.33
C HIS A 46 4.42 -0.92 -17.10
N ASP A 47 4.88 -2.18 -17.13
CA ASP A 47 6.27 -2.57 -16.85
C ASP A 47 6.79 -1.99 -15.50
N LEU A 48 5.91 -1.86 -14.51
CA LEU A 48 6.25 -1.38 -13.17
C LEU A 48 6.78 -2.52 -12.29
N ARG A 49 7.53 -2.17 -11.23
CA ARG A 49 7.98 -3.15 -10.22
C ARG A 49 6.78 -3.91 -9.65
N ALA A 50 6.88 -5.24 -9.52
CA ALA A 50 5.76 -6.08 -9.08
C ALA A 50 4.99 -5.48 -7.89
N TYR A 51 3.68 -5.34 -8.08
CA TYR A 51 2.80 -4.72 -7.09
C TYR A 51 2.90 -5.47 -5.76
N ARG A 52 3.06 -4.72 -4.68
CA ARG A 52 3.18 -5.25 -3.32
C ARG A 52 2.23 -4.45 -2.43
N PRO A 53 1.12 -5.04 -1.96
CA PRO A 53 0.11 -4.27 -1.25
C PRO A 53 0.69 -3.58 -0.01
N PRO A 54 0.33 -2.30 0.21
CA PRO A 54 0.64 -1.60 1.43
C PRO A 54 0.05 -2.29 2.67
N ARG A 55 0.77 -2.21 3.79
CA ARG A 55 0.43 -2.88 5.04
C ARG A 55 0.70 -2.00 6.25
N PHE A 56 0.06 -2.33 7.36
CA PHE A 56 0.37 -1.80 8.69
C PHE A 56 1.61 -2.47 9.28
N ALA A 57 2.03 -2.04 10.47
CA ALA A 57 3.24 -2.50 11.14
C ALA A 57 3.23 -4.03 11.39
N ASP A 58 2.09 -4.61 11.76
CA ASP A 58 1.87 -6.05 11.92
C ASP A 58 1.81 -6.86 10.61
N GLY A 59 1.81 -6.18 9.46
CA GLY A 59 1.68 -6.80 8.14
C GLY A 59 0.23 -6.93 7.63
N THR A 60 -0.76 -6.51 8.40
CA THR A 60 -2.17 -6.45 7.97
C THR A 60 -2.33 -5.52 6.77
N LEU A 61 -3.11 -5.95 5.78
CA LEU A 61 -3.30 -5.17 4.54
C LEU A 61 -4.03 -3.87 4.82
N LYS A 62 -3.42 -2.75 4.40
CA LYS A 62 -4.02 -1.41 4.52
C LYS A 62 -5.44 -1.37 3.96
N ARG A 63 -5.64 -2.03 2.82
CA ARG A 63 -6.91 -2.01 2.12
C ARG A 63 -8.03 -2.67 2.90
N THR A 64 -7.78 -3.82 3.54
CA THR A 64 -8.80 -4.55 4.31
C THR A 64 -9.33 -3.73 5.49
N VAL A 65 -8.42 -3.09 6.23
CA VAL A 65 -8.81 -2.23 7.38
C VAL A 65 -9.56 -1.00 6.88
N VAL A 66 -9.07 -0.34 5.83
CA VAL A 66 -9.71 0.85 5.28
C VAL A 66 -11.09 0.56 4.70
N GLU A 67 -11.25 -0.49 3.89
CA GLU A 67 -12.58 -0.86 3.35
C GLU A 67 -13.58 -1.17 4.48
N THR A 68 -13.12 -1.81 5.55
CA THR A 68 -13.95 -2.09 6.73
C THR A 68 -14.40 -0.80 7.43
N LEU A 69 -13.47 0.15 7.65
CA LEU A 69 -13.77 1.44 8.25
C LEU A 69 -14.69 2.29 7.39
N GLU A 70 -14.38 2.44 6.10
CA GLU A 70 -15.19 3.20 5.14
C GLU A 70 -16.62 2.65 5.06
N THR A 71 -16.77 1.32 5.06
CA THR A 71 -18.10 0.68 5.05
C THR A 71 -18.84 0.88 6.38
N LYS A 72 -18.15 0.74 7.51
CA LYS A 72 -18.77 0.82 8.85
C LYS A 72 -19.19 2.24 9.20
N LEU A 73 -18.40 3.23 8.80
CA LEU A 73 -18.55 4.63 9.20
C LEU A 73 -19.11 5.50 8.08
N GLU A 74 -19.28 4.95 6.87
CA GLU A 74 -19.76 5.67 5.68
C GLU A 74 -18.90 6.89 5.30
N VAL A 75 -17.58 6.80 5.51
CA VAL A 75 -16.59 7.85 5.21
C VAL A 75 -15.61 7.43 4.11
N ALA A 76 -14.86 8.38 3.55
CA ALA A 76 -13.75 8.10 2.63
C ALA A 76 -12.39 8.36 3.30
N VAL A 77 -11.52 7.35 3.32
CA VAL A 77 -10.20 7.39 3.98
C VAL A 77 -9.06 7.43 2.96
N ARG A 78 -8.29 8.52 2.96
CA ARG A 78 -7.19 8.76 2.02
C ARG A 78 -5.85 8.89 2.75
N PHE A 79 -4.83 8.23 2.20
CA PHE A 79 -3.44 8.36 2.64
C PHE A 79 -2.72 9.23 1.61
N VAL A 80 -2.25 10.41 2.00
CA VAL A 80 -1.74 11.45 1.08
C VAL A 80 -0.35 11.89 1.51
N GLY A 81 0.65 11.71 0.66
CA GLY A 81 1.98 12.29 0.88
C GLY A 81 1.98 13.79 0.63
N ARG A 82 2.38 14.60 1.62
CA ARG A 82 2.51 16.06 1.46
C ARG A 82 3.98 16.42 1.25
N ASN A 83 4.33 17.03 0.12
CA ASN A 83 5.72 17.39 -0.24
C ASN A 83 6.73 16.23 -0.07
N ALA A 84 6.28 14.99 -0.26
CA ALA A 84 6.99 13.81 0.20
C ALA A 84 8.39 13.66 -0.42
N SER A 85 9.40 14.08 0.34
CA SER A 85 10.75 13.54 0.26
C SER A 85 10.73 12.07 0.70
N TYR A 86 11.79 11.34 0.38
CA TYR A 86 11.91 9.94 0.79
C TYR A 86 11.84 9.82 2.32
N GLN A 87 10.89 9.03 2.84
CA GLN A 87 10.56 8.83 4.27
C GLN A 87 9.67 9.88 4.96
N ASP A 88 9.11 10.85 4.24
CA ASP A 88 8.20 11.80 4.87
C ASP A 88 6.88 11.14 5.30
N ASP A 89 6.36 11.64 6.44
CA ASP A 89 5.05 11.30 6.96
C ASP A 89 3.95 11.62 5.95
N TRP A 90 2.92 10.79 5.98
CA TRP A 90 1.73 10.93 5.14
C TRP A 90 0.58 11.47 5.97
N GLU A 91 -0.25 12.32 5.38
CA GLU A 91 -1.52 12.73 5.97
C GLU A 91 -2.55 11.62 5.77
N VAL A 92 -3.27 11.27 6.83
CA VAL A 92 -4.51 10.52 6.76
C VAL A 92 -5.64 11.53 6.72
N ARG A 93 -6.47 11.44 5.68
CA ARG A 93 -7.63 12.31 5.49
C ARG A 93 -8.93 11.52 5.52
N ILE A 94 -9.93 12.04 6.21
CA ILE A 94 -11.30 11.54 6.22
C ILE A 94 -12.17 12.58 5.54
N ASP A 95 -12.89 12.19 4.49
CA ASP A 95 -13.75 13.08 3.69
C ASP A 95 -13.08 14.37 3.20
N GLY A 96 -11.75 14.32 3.06
CA GLY A 96 -10.91 15.42 2.60
C GLY A 96 -10.24 16.23 3.71
N GLU A 97 -10.63 16.05 4.98
CA GLU A 97 -10.02 16.70 6.14
C GLU A 97 -8.88 15.86 6.72
N THR A 98 -7.74 16.49 7.02
CA THR A 98 -6.59 15.81 7.64
C THR A 98 -6.89 15.54 9.11
N VAL A 99 -6.93 14.27 9.50
CA VAL A 99 -7.20 13.84 10.88
C VAL A 99 -5.93 13.46 11.64
N THR A 100 -4.94 12.91 10.94
CA THR A 100 -3.66 12.54 11.56
C THR A 100 -2.54 12.45 10.53
N THR A 101 -1.31 12.28 10.99
CA THR A 101 -0.13 11.98 10.17
C THR A 101 0.44 10.63 10.53
N ILE A 102 1.03 9.95 9.55
CA ILE A 102 1.54 8.59 9.70
C ILE A 102 2.88 8.40 9.00
N GLY A 103 3.84 7.87 9.75
CA GLY A 103 5.14 7.47 9.22
C GLY A 103 5.00 6.30 8.25
N ARG A 104 5.98 6.16 7.34
CA ARG A 104 6.07 5.00 6.46
C ARG A 104 7.50 4.73 6.05
N TYR A 105 7.75 3.47 5.74
CA TYR A 105 8.97 3.06 5.08
C TYR A 105 8.72 2.02 3.99
N ARG A 106 9.72 1.82 3.14
CA ARG A 106 9.77 0.68 2.23
C ARG A 106 10.57 -0.44 2.88
N SER A 107 9.92 -1.56 3.19
CA SER A 107 10.60 -2.71 3.80
C SER A 107 11.59 -3.34 2.82
N PRO A 108 12.60 -4.10 3.29
CA PRO A 108 13.57 -4.81 2.44
C PRO A 108 12.94 -5.62 1.28
N ASN A 109 11.73 -6.14 1.50
CA ASN A 109 10.99 -6.95 0.53
C ASN A 109 10.13 -6.11 -0.45
N GLY A 110 10.21 -4.79 -0.41
CA GLY A 110 9.53 -3.88 -1.35
C GLY A 110 8.13 -3.40 -0.91
N TYR A 111 7.66 -3.80 0.27
CA TYR A 111 6.35 -3.37 0.77
C TYR A 111 6.39 -1.93 1.28
N THR A 112 5.34 -1.16 1.03
CA THR A 112 5.06 0.04 1.83
C THR A 112 4.49 -0.41 3.16
N VAL A 113 5.17 -0.05 4.25
CA VAL A 113 4.73 -0.30 5.62
C VAL A 113 4.40 1.04 6.25
N TYR A 114 3.18 1.16 6.77
CA TYR A 114 2.76 2.29 7.59
C TYR A 114 3.14 2.01 9.05
N GLU A 115 3.74 3.00 9.70
CA GLU A 115 4.30 2.88 11.05
C GLU A 115 3.22 3.08 12.12
N ILE A 116 2.16 2.27 12.04
CA ILE A 116 1.06 2.21 13.00
C ILE A 116 0.52 0.79 13.03
N GLU A 117 -0.02 0.37 14.18
CA GLU A 117 -0.82 -0.85 14.27
C GLU A 117 -2.23 -0.63 13.70
N PRO A 118 -2.90 -1.65 13.15
CA PRO A 118 -4.25 -1.52 12.62
C PRO A 118 -5.28 -1.02 13.64
N ASP A 119 -5.22 -1.53 14.88
CA ASP A 119 -6.18 -1.17 15.92
C ASP A 119 -5.98 0.29 16.35
N GLU A 120 -4.72 0.72 16.52
CA GLU A 120 -4.38 2.11 16.81
C GLU A 120 -4.81 3.05 15.66
N PHE A 121 -4.74 2.60 14.41
CA PHE A 121 -5.27 3.35 13.28
C PHE A 121 -6.79 3.51 13.34
N VAL A 122 -7.51 2.43 13.66
CA VAL A 122 -8.97 2.41 13.80
C VAL A 122 -9.41 3.34 14.94
N ASP A 123 -8.72 3.30 16.07
CA ASP A 123 -9.01 4.14 17.24
C ASP A 123 -8.85 5.62 16.86
N ARG A 124 -7.72 6.02 16.26
CA ARG A 124 -7.48 7.40 15.81
C ARG A 124 -8.54 7.91 14.83
N VAL A 125 -8.96 7.06 13.89
CA VAL A 125 -10.01 7.40 12.92
C VAL A 125 -11.35 7.60 13.60
N THR A 126 -11.68 6.74 14.57
CA THR A 126 -12.97 6.79 15.28
C THR A 126 -13.02 7.98 16.24
N GLU A 127 -11.97 8.21 17.02
CA GLU A 127 -11.83 9.38 17.91
C GLU A 127 -11.97 10.69 17.12
N ALA A 128 -11.31 10.80 15.97
CA ALA A 128 -11.39 11.99 15.12
C ALA A 128 -12.79 12.27 14.56
N LEU A 129 -13.68 11.27 14.51
CA LEU A 129 -15.07 11.44 14.08
C LEU A 129 -16.02 11.71 15.25
N GLU A 130 -15.68 11.29 16.47
CA GLU A 130 -16.44 11.60 17.68
C GLU A 130 -16.21 13.04 18.16
N GLU A 131 -15.07 13.65 17.81
CA GLU A 131 -14.71 15.03 18.15
C GLU A 131 -15.26 16.09 17.17
N GLN A 132 -16.01 15.70 16.13
CA GLN A 132 -16.64 16.58 15.13
C GLN A 132 -18.11 16.87 15.42
#